data_AF-A0A258NWU1-F1
#
_entry.id   AF-A0A258NWU1-F1
#
_cell.length_a   1.000
_cell.length_b   1.000
_cell.length_c   1.000
_cell.angle_alpha   90.00
_cell.angle_beta   90.00
_cell.angle_gamma   90.00
#
_symmetry.space_group_name_H-M   'P 1'
#
loop_
_entity.id
_entity.type
_entity.pdbx_description
1 polymer ?
#
loop_
_entity_poly.entity_id
_entity_poly.type
_entity_poly.pdbx_seq_one_letter_code
_entity_poly.pdbx_strand_id
1 'polypeptide(L)'
;MYYSTESVLSNYRSSEGFGAARVLACAEGVAVIQTKPPKLKVCKVCECNFLAPPGLLRAKVCGPVCAGKIGRAQRIKAEKARLVREKRETREKLSILKPRGYWLARAKKAIQQFRRLEELAKGRGCMSCGRSQEEVTGTDSWKPGGLWDGGHFLSKGARPELALEPLNIWLQCKSCNGGSGKYARKGYTVNQSFEANLIAQEGAELVEWLKGPHEAKHYETDEIKSIEATYTAKTKELKARQAHA
;
A
#
# COMPACT_ATOMS: atom_id res chain seq x y z
N MET A 1 -4.49 17.03 97.96
CA MET A 1 -5.87 17.55 97.80
C MET A 1 -6.27 17.37 96.35
N TYR A 2 -7.51 16.94 96.15
CA TYR A 2 -8.15 16.55 94.90
C TYR A 2 -8.31 17.69 93.87
N TYR A 3 -8.72 17.29 92.65
CA TYR A 3 -9.43 18.00 91.57
C TYR A 3 -8.64 18.14 90.27
N SER A 4 -9.24 18.00 89.08
CA SER A 4 -10.26 17.10 88.52
C SER A 4 -10.13 17.23 87.00
N THR A 5 -10.53 16.20 86.27
CA THR A 5 -10.69 16.19 84.82
C THR A 5 -11.64 17.27 84.33
N GLU A 6 -11.30 17.98 83.26
CA GLU A 6 -12.32 18.47 82.33
C GLU A 6 -11.77 18.59 80.90
N SER A 7 -12.41 17.78 80.04
CA SER A 7 -12.33 17.79 78.59
C SER A 7 -13.30 18.85 78.05
N VAL A 8 -12.85 19.73 77.15
CA VAL A 8 -13.76 20.27 76.12
C VAL A 8 -13.02 20.36 74.79
N LEU A 9 -13.44 19.48 73.89
CA LEU A 9 -13.14 19.49 72.46
C LEU A 9 -13.64 20.80 71.84
N SER A 10 -12.73 21.67 71.40
CA SER A 10 -13.08 22.72 70.45
C SER A 10 -12.88 22.18 69.03
N ASN A 11 -14.00 21.93 68.36
CA ASN A 11 -14.06 21.68 66.93
C ASN A 11 -13.51 22.89 66.16
N TYR A 12 -12.33 22.76 65.54
CA TYR A 12 -11.90 23.69 64.50
C TYR A 12 -12.03 23.04 63.12
N ARG A 13 -13.05 23.49 62.40
CA ARG A 13 -13.37 23.13 61.02
C ARG A 13 -12.84 24.26 60.14
N SER A 14 -11.76 24.04 59.39
CA SER A 14 -11.37 24.85 58.23
C SER A 14 -10.37 24.03 57.40
N SER A 15 -10.82 23.46 56.28
CA SER A 15 -10.65 24.03 54.95
C SER A 15 -9.21 23.96 54.43
N GLU A 16 -9.07 23.15 53.38
CA GLU A 16 -8.22 23.42 52.21
C GLU A 16 -6.70 23.40 52.38
N GLY A 17 -6.09 22.52 51.57
CA GLY A 17 -4.96 22.89 50.72
C GLY A 17 -3.64 23.24 51.39
N PHE A 18 -2.57 22.62 50.89
CA PHE A 18 -1.16 22.85 51.27
C PHE A 18 -0.68 22.06 52.49
N GLY A 19 0.26 21.15 52.22
CA GLY A 19 0.88 20.29 53.20
C GLY A 19 1.68 21.07 54.22
N ALA A 20 1.16 21.16 55.45
CA ALA A 20 1.93 21.58 56.60
C ALA A 20 2.93 20.47 56.98
N ALA A 21 4.22 20.76 56.85
CA ALA A 21 5.24 20.02 57.58
C ALA A 21 5.05 20.32 59.07
N ARG A 22 4.66 19.31 59.85
CA ARG A 22 4.51 19.44 61.30
C ARG A 22 5.89 19.25 61.93
N VAL A 23 6.56 20.35 62.26
CA VAL A 23 7.78 20.34 63.07
C VAL A 23 7.34 20.14 64.52
N LEU A 24 7.56 18.95 65.07
CA LEU A 24 7.56 18.73 66.52
C LEU A 24 8.96 19.10 67.02
N ALA A 25 9.02 20.12 67.86
CA ALA A 25 10.25 20.51 68.53
C ALA A 25 10.73 19.38 69.45
N CYS A 26 11.98 18.97 69.30
CA CYS A 26 12.74 18.35 70.38
C CYS A 26 14.06 19.13 70.52
N ALA A 27 14.34 19.52 71.76
CA ALA A 27 15.65 19.97 72.20
C ALA A 27 16.68 18.86 71.93
N GLU A 28 17.94 19.28 71.74
CA GLU A 28 19.11 18.43 71.41
C GLU A 28 19.29 18.09 69.92
N GLY A 29 19.55 19.13 69.12
CA GLY A 29 20.73 19.17 68.26
C GLY A 29 20.88 18.20 67.07
N VAL A 30 19.94 17.31 66.77
CA VAL A 30 19.92 16.54 65.52
C VAL A 30 18.51 16.49 64.97
N ALA A 31 18.24 17.28 63.93
CA ALA A 31 16.97 17.24 63.22
C ALA A 31 16.86 15.92 62.43
N VAL A 32 16.16 14.93 62.98
CA VAL A 32 15.77 13.72 62.25
C VAL A 32 14.66 14.10 61.27
N ILE A 33 15.02 14.34 60.01
CA ILE A 33 14.05 14.54 58.94
C ILE A 33 13.33 13.21 58.72
N GLN A 34 12.08 13.07 59.18
CA GLN A 34 11.25 11.91 58.84
C GLN A 34 10.90 11.95 57.35
N THR A 35 11.73 11.31 56.51
CA THR A 35 11.42 11.12 55.10
C THR A 35 10.31 10.09 54.96
N LYS A 36 9.22 10.42 54.25
CA LYS A 36 8.14 9.47 53.93
C LYS A 36 8.75 8.18 53.33
N PRO A 37 8.26 6.99 53.72
CA PRO A 37 8.81 5.74 53.22
C PRO A 37 8.71 5.70 51.68
N PRO A 38 9.80 5.30 51.00
CA PRO A 38 9.82 5.28 49.55
C PRO A 38 8.76 4.30 49.00
N LYS A 39 7.91 4.80 48.10
CA LYS A 39 6.83 4.02 47.51
C LYS A 39 7.41 2.92 46.60
N LEU A 40 6.97 1.68 46.80
CA LEU A 40 7.26 0.55 45.91
C LEU A 40 6.70 0.82 44.52
N LYS A 41 7.45 0.41 43.49
CA LYS A 41 7.07 0.52 42.08
C LYS A 41 6.95 -0.84 41.45
N VAL A 42 6.11 -0.94 40.42
CA VAL A 42 5.95 -2.17 39.64
C VAL A 42 6.91 -2.15 38.44
N CYS A 43 7.68 -3.22 38.26
CA CYS A 43 8.55 -3.41 37.11
C CYS A 43 7.73 -3.66 35.84
N LYS A 44 7.98 -2.90 34.76
CA LYS A 44 7.25 -3.04 33.49
C LYS A 44 7.51 -4.35 32.71
N VAL A 45 8.48 -5.16 33.14
CA VAL A 45 8.91 -6.38 32.41
C VAL A 45 8.54 -7.67 33.13
N CYS A 46 8.69 -7.70 34.46
CA CYS A 46 8.43 -8.90 35.28
C CYS A 46 7.43 -8.64 36.39
N GLU A 47 6.81 -7.45 36.42
CA GLU A 47 5.69 -7.07 37.30
C GLU A 47 5.96 -7.16 38.81
N CYS A 48 7.21 -7.37 39.21
CA CYS A 48 7.58 -7.37 40.62
C CYS A 48 7.55 -5.95 41.22
N ASN A 49 7.24 -5.88 42.52
CA ASN A 49 7.39 -4.67 43.31
C ASN A 49 8.87 -4.45 43.66
N PHE A 50 9.41 -3.26 43.40
CA PHE A 50 10.81 -2.92 43.69
C PHE A 50 10.95 -1.50 44.22
N LEU A 51 12.03 -1.26 44.96
CA LEU A 51 12.41 0.07 45.41
C LEU A 51 13.33 0.74 44.39
N ALA A 52 12.99 1.96 43.97
CA ALA A 52 13.85 2.69 43.06
C ALA A 52 15.15 3.12 43.77
N PRO A 53 16.34 2.91 43.17
CA PRO A 53 17.58 3.40 43.73
C PRO A 53 17.56 4.92 43.90
N PRO A 54 18.28 5.47 44.90
CA PRO A 54 18.46 6.91 45.04
C PRO A 54 18.95 7.54 43.72
N GLY A 55 18.36 8.67 43.32
CA GLY A 55 18.66 9.33 42.05
C GLY A 55 17.94 8.75 40.81
N LEU A 56 17.35 7.55 40.89
CA LEU A 56 16.60 6.90 39.81
C LEU A 56 15.09 6.85 40.10
N LEU A 57 14.53 7.96 40.57
CA LEU A 57 13.10 8.12 40.85
C LEU A 57 12.20 7.97 39.62
N ARG A 58 12.75 7.87 38.40
CA ARG A 58 12.02 7.55 37.16
C ARG A 58 12.28 6.13 36.62
N ALA A 59 12.97 5.28 37.39
CA ALA A 59 13.18 3.88 37.02
C ALA A 59 11.85 3.16 36.78
N LYS A 60 11.78 2.45 35.65
CA LYS A 60 10.60 1.68 35.19
C LYS A 60 10.78 0.16 35.36
N VAL A 61 11.94 -0.27 35.85
CA VAL A 61 12.37 -1.67 35.92
C VAL A 61 13.16 -1.91 37.20
N CYS A 62 13.10 -3.14 37.70
CA CYS A 62 13.74 -3.56 38.95
C CYS A 62 15.26 -3.75 38.88
N GLY A 63 15.86 -3.85 37.68
CA GLY A 63 17.30 -4.11 37.54
C GLY A 63 17.80 -4.17 36.09
N PRO A 64 19.10 -4.42 35.88
CA PRO A 64 19.77 -4.31 34.58
C PRO A 64 19.26 -5.29 33.53
N VAL A 65 18.85 -6.51 33.93
CA VAL A 65 18.29 -7.52 33.01
C VAL A 65 16.96 -7.04 32.41
N CYS A 66 16.07 -6.50 33.25
CA CYS A 66 14.78 -5.93 32.84
C CYS A 66 14.99 -4.63 32.04
N ALA A 67 15.99 -3.82 32.40
CA ALA A 67 16.39 -2.65 31.61
C ALA A 67 16.84 -3.04 30.20
N GLY A 68 17.65 -4.10 30.08
CA GLY A 68 18.10 -4.64 28.80
C GLY A 68 16.95 -5.13 27.90
N LYS A 69 15.92 -5.77 28.47
CA LYS A 69 14.72 -6.19 27.74
C LYS A 69 13.95 -5.00 27.14
N ILE A 70 13.72 -3.93 27.92
CA ILE A 70 13.08 -2.70 27.41
C ILE A 70 13.96 -2.03 26.36
N GLY A 71 15.26 -1.92 26.60
CA GLY A 71 16.20 -1.30 25.67
C GLY A 71 16.27 -2.04 24.33
N ARG A 72 16.18 -3.37 24.32
CA ARG A 72 16.06 -4.17 23.08
C ARG A 72 14.75 -3.91 22.36
N ALA A 73 13.62 -3.94 23.06
CA ALA A 73 12.31 -3.69 22.46
C ALA A 73 12.19 -2.27 21.86
N GLN A 74 12.75 -1.26 22.54
CA GLN A 74 12.80 0.11 22.04
C GLN A 74 13.70 0.25 20.81
N ARG A 75 14.86 -0.42 20.79
CA ARG A 75 15.74 -0.44 19.61
C ARG A 75 15.06 -1.07 18.40
N ILE A 76 14.41 -2.22 18.56
CA ILE A 76 13.66 -2.88 17.47
C ILE A 76 12.53 -1.98 16.97
N LYS A 77 11.80 -1.31 17.87
CA LYS A 77 10.72 -0.38 17.49
C LYS A 77 11.28 0.84 16.73
N ALA A 78 12.38 1.41 17.21
CA ALA A 78 13.05 2.55 16.56
C ALA A 78 13.60 2.17 15.19
N GLU A 79 14.19 0.99 15.04
CA GLU A 79 14.68 0.46 13.77
C GLU A 79 13.54 0.25 12.77
N LYS A 80 12.44 -0.40 13.18
CA LYS A 80 11.25 -0.54 12.34
C LYS A 80 10.69 0.81 11.91
N ALA A 81 10.60 1.78 12.83
CA ALA A 81 10.14 3.13 12.52
C ALA A 81 11.08 3.84 11.53
N ARG A 82 12.40 3.69 11.69
CA ARG A 82 13.42 4.22 10.76
C ARG A 82 13.27 3.60 9.37
N LEU A 83 13.15 2.27 9.28
CA LEU A 83 12.96 1.58 8.00
C LEU A 83 11.68 2.00 7.28
N VAL A 84 10.57 2.21 8.02
CA VAL A 84 9.33 2.72 7.44
C VAL A 84 9.52 4.13 6.91
N ARG A 85 10.23 5.00 7.65
CA ARG A 85 10.54 6.36 7.23
C ARG A 85 11.45 6.39 6.00
N GLU A 86 12.55 5.63 5.99
CA GLU A 86 13.44 5.50 4.83
C GLU A 86 12.70 4.99 3.59
N LYS A 87 11.82 3.99 3.75
CA LYS A 87 10.98 3.50 2.64
C LYS A 87 10.05 4.59 2.11
N ARG A 88 9.47 5.41 2.99
CA ARG A 88 8.61 6.53 2.60
C ARG A 88 9.40 7.60 1.86
N GLU A 89 10.54 8.04 2.41
CA GLU A 89 11.41 9.04 1.79
C GLU A 89 11.94 8.54 0.43
N THR A 90 12.34 7.27 0.35
CA THR A 90 12.74 6.63 -0.92
C THR A 90 11.59 6.62 -1.92
N ARG A 91 10.37 6.27 -1.49
CA ARG A 91 9.17 6.30 -2.35
C ARG A 91 8.85 7.71 -2.84
N GLU A 92 9.01 8.73 -1.99
CA GLU A 92 8.80 10.14 -2.33
C GLU A 92 9.85 10.62 -3.34
N LYS A 93 11.14 10.31 -3.15
CA LYS A 93 12.19 10.61 -4.13
C LYS A 93 11.95 9.91 -5.48
N LEU A 94 11.59 8.63 -5.45
CA LEU A 94 11.19 7.87 -6.64
C LEU A 94 9.84 8.34 -7.23
N SER A 95 9.06 9.14 -6.51
CA SER A 95 7.83 9.75 -7.03
C SER A 95 8.10 11.00 -7.83
N ILE A 96 9.13 11.75 -7.46
CA ILE A 96 9.60 12.94 -8.18
C ILE A 96 10.35 12.52 -9.44
N LEU A 97 11.20 11.49 -9.34
CA LEU A 97 12.01 10.97 -10.44
C LEU A 97 11.33 9.75 -11.08
N LYS A 98 10.17 9.93 -11.72
CA LYS A 98 9.55 8.84 -12.48
C LYS A 98 10.33 8.61 -13.78
N PRO A 99 10.96 7.44 -13.98
CA PRO A 99 11.70 7.16 -15.20
C PRO A 99 10.75 7.03 -16.40
N ARG A 100 11.26 7.21 -17.61
CA ARG A 100 10.49 7.01 -18.86
C ARG A 100 9.72 5.69 -18.89
N GLY A 101 10.33 4.60 -18.41
CA GLY A 101 9.69 3.29 -18.33
C GLY A 101 8.42 3.24 -17.47
N TYR A 102 8.32 4.09 -16.44
CA TYR A 102 7.11 4.24 -15.63
C TYR A 102 5.96 4.79 -16.46
N TRP A 103 6.19 5.90 -17.16
CA TRP A 103 5.19 6.52 -18.04
C TRP A 103 4.81 5.59 -19.18
N LEU A 104 5.78 4.88 -19.76
CA LEU A 104 5.51 3.93 -20.83
C LEU A 104 4.59 2.79 -20.38
N ALA A 105 4.79 2.27 -19.17
CA ALA A 105 3.91 1.25 -18.60
C ALA A 105 2.49 1.77 -18.37
N ARG A 106 2.34 3.04 -17.94
CA ARG A 106 1.04 3.68 -17.76
C ARG A 106 0.31 3.93 -19.07
N ALA A 107 0.99 4.48 -20.07
CA ALA A 107 0.44 4.69 -21.41
C ALA A 107 -0.05 3.37 -22.02
N LYS A 108 0.76 2.30 -21.95
CA LYS A 108 0.35 0.95 -22.38
C LYS A 108 -0.91 0.49 -21.65
N LYS A 109 -0.99 0.68 -20.33
CA LYS A 109 -2.17 0.28 -19.54
C LYS A 109 -3.41 1.08 -19.95
N ALA A 110 -3.27 2.39 -20.20
CA ALA A 110 -4.36 3.25 -20.62
C ALA A 110 -4.93 2.81 -21.99
N ILE A 111 -4.08 2.56 -22.98
CA ILE A 111 -4.51 2.12 -24.31
C ILE A 111 -5.18 0.74 -24.25
N GLN A 112 -4.54 -0.23 -23.56
CA GLN A 112 -5.11 -1.57 -23.41
C GLN A 112 -6.47 -1.54 -22.70
N GLN A 113 -6.63 -0.69 -21.69
CA GLN A 113 -7.91 -0.51 -21.01
C GLN A 113 -8.97 0.11 -21.93
N PHE A 114 -8.61 1.15 -22.68
CA PHE A 114 -9.52 1.79 -23.64
C PHE A 114 -9.99 0.77 -24.69
N ARG A 115 -9.04 0.12 -25.39
CA ARG A 115 -9.34 -0.86 -26.44
C ARG A 115 -10.17 -2.03 -25.91
N ARG A 116 -9.84 -2.56 -24.73
CA ARG A 116 -10.65 -3.60 -24.10
C ARG A 116 -12.10 -3.17 -23.92
N LEU A 117 -12.35 -1.97 -23.39
CA LEU A 117 -13.70 -1.50 -23.13
C LEU A 117 -14.45 -1.17 -24.43
N GLU A 118 -13.75 -0.60 -25.41
CA GLU A 118 -14.30 -0.30 -26.73
C GLU A 118 -14.76 -1.56 -27.46
N GLU A 119 -13.92 -2.59 -27.50
CA GLU A 119 -14.24 -3.86 -28.14
C GLU A 119 -15.35 -4.62 -27.40
N LEU A 120 -15.39 -4.53 -26.06
CA LEU A 120 -16.51 -5.06 -25.28
C LEU A 120 -17.82 -4.34 -25.62
N ALA A 121 -17.79 -3.01 -25.77
CA ALA A 121 -18.95 -2.20 -26.13
C ALA A 121 -19.48 -2.53 -27.54
N LYS A 122 -18.60 -2.95 -28.46
CA LYS A 122 -18.97 -3.43 -29.80
C LYS A 122 -19.54 -4.85 -29.81
N GLY A 123 -19.63 -5.52 -28.65
CA GLY A 123 -20.09 -6.91 -28.57
C GLY A 123 -19.07 -7.93 -29.06
N ARG A 124 -17.78 -7.58 -29.20
CA ARG A 124 -16.78 -8.51 -29.71
C ARG A 124 -16.44 -9.59 -28.69
N GLY A 125 -16.09 -10.78 -29.19
CA GLY A 125 -15.56 -11.89 -28.40
C GLY A 125 -14.03 -11.89 -28.28
N CYS A 126 -13.46 -13.00 -27.84
CA CYS A 126 -12.01 -13.17 -27.73
C CYS A 126 -11.37 -13.28 -29.12
N MET A 127 -10.52 -12.32 -29.49
CA MET A 127 -9.83 -12.34 -30.78
C MET A 127 -8.96 -13.58 -30.96
N SER A 128 -8.41 -14.14 -29.88
CA SER A 128 -7.58 -15.35 -29.97
C SER A 128 -8.35 -16.65 -30.16
N CYS A 129 -9.41 -16.91 -29.38
CA CYS A 129 -10.10 -18.20 -29.45
C CYS A 129 -11.48 -18.15 -30.10
N GLY A 130 -11.93 -16.97 -30.55
CA GLY A 130 -13.24 -16.77 -31.18
C GLY A 130 -14.43 -16.81 -30.22
N ARG A 131 -14.24 -17.28 -28.98
CA ARG A 131 -15.33 -17.41 -27.99
C ARG A 131 -16.05 -16.09 -27.73
N SER A 132 -17.38 -16.14 -27.64
CA SER A 132 -18.26 -15.00 -27.37
C SER A 132 -18.10 -14.45 -25.95
N GLN A 133 -18.76 -13.33 -25.66
CA GLN A 133 -18.73 -12.74 -24.33
C GLN A 133 -19.37 -13.65 -23.28
N GLU A 134 -20.46 -14.30 -23.65
CA GLU A 134 -21.26 -15.21 -22.83
C GLU A 134 -20.48 -16.48 -22.52
N GLU A 135 -19.85 -17.09 -23.53
CA GLU A 135 -19.05 -18.32 -23.37
C GLU A 135 -17.86 -18.11 -22.41
N VAL A 136 -17.15 -16.99 -22.56
CA VAL A 136 -16.03 -16.65 -21.67
C VAL A 136 -16.54 -16.33 -20.27
N THR A 137 -17.66 -15.63 -20.14
CA THR A 137 -18.27 -15.35 -18.83
C THR A 137 -18.70 -16.64 -18.13
N GLY A 138 -19.33 -17.58 -18.84
CA GLY A 138 -19.75 -18.86 -18.27
C GLY A 138 -18.59 -19.77 -17.83
N THR A 139 -17.45 -19.72 -18.52
CA THR A 139 -16.32 -20.65 -18.28
C THR A 139 -15.19 -20.08 -17.44
N ASP A 140 -14.96 -18.76 -17.49
CA ASP A 140 -13.76 -18.12 -16.95
C ASP A 140 -14.05 -17.21 -15.73
N SER A 141 -15.29 -17.19 -15.23
CA SER A 141 -15.78 -16.34 -14.12
C SER A 141 -14.94 -16.37 -12.84
N TRP A 142 -14.28 -17.49 -12.55
CA TRP A 142 -13.51 -17.67 -11.32
C TRP A 142 -12.14 -16.96 -11.31
N LYS A 143 -11.69 -16.40 -12.44
CA LYS A 143 -10.32 -15.88 -12.56
C LYS A 143 -10.13 -14.53 -11.88
N PRO A 144 -9.07 -14.36 -11.06
CA PRO A 144 -8.82 -13.11 -10.35
C PRO A 144 -8.43 -12.00 -11.33
N GLY A 145 -8.97 -10.78 -11.13
CA GLY A 145 -8.61 -9.59 -11.90
C GLY A 145 -9.31 -9.45 -13.26
N GLY A 146 -10.51 -10.02 -13.41
CA GLY A 146 -11.37 -9.86 -14.60
C GLY A 146 -11.19 -10.94 -15.66
N LEU A 147 -12.16 -11.00 -16.57
CA LEU A 147 -12.26 -12.00 -17.64
C LEU A 147 -11.47 -11.64 -18.90
N TRP A 148 -11.35 -10.33 -19.14
CA TRP A 148 -10.92 -9.74 -20.39
C TRP A 148 -9.69 -8.87 -20.19
N ASP A 149 -8.78 -8.94 -21.15
CA ASP A 149 -7.62 -8.08 -21.31
C ASP A 149 -7.65 -7.44 -22.71
N GLY A 150 -6.97 -6.30 -22.88
CA GLY A 150 -6.66 -5.77 -24.21
C GLY A 150 -5.25 -6.21 -24.56
N GLY A 151 -5.08 -7.31 -25.28
CA GLY A 151 -3.76 -7.87 -25.55
C GLY A 151 -3.28 -7.57 -26.98
N HIS A 152 -1.97 -7.66 -27.15
CA HIS A 152 -1.30 -7.30 -28.41
C HIS A 152 -1.35 -8.47 -29.41
N PHE A 153 -1.65 -8.17 -30.68
CA PHE A 153 -1.50 -9.15 -31.78
C PHE A 153 -0.01 -9.48 -31.97
N LEU A 154 0.80 -8.46 -32.25
CA LEU A 154 2.26 -8.58 -32.27
C LEU A 154 2.85 -8.12 -30.94
N SER A 155 3.58 -9.02 -30.28
CA SER A 155 4.05 -8.76 -28.92
C SER A 155 4.91 -7.50 -28.83
N LYS A 156 4.71 -6.72 -27.76
CA LYS A 156 5.48 -5.50 -27.45
C LYS A 156 7.00 -5.71 -27.31
N GLY A 157 7.46 -6.97 -27.18
CA GLY A 157 8.88 -7.32 -27.13
C GLY A 157 9.47 -7.59 -28.51
N ALA A 158 8.68 -8.21 -29.40
CA ALA A 158 9.08 -8.46 -30.79
C ALA A 158 8.91 -7.23 -31.68
N ARG A 159 7.91 -6.38 -31.41
CA ARG A 159 7.57 -5.18 -32.16
C ARG A 159 7.39 -3.98 -31.21
N PRO A 160 8.47 -3.47 -30.59
CA PRO A 160 8.39 -2.33 -29.67
C PRO A 160 7.80 -1.05 -30.30
N GLU A 161 7.97 -0.88 -31.61
CA GLU A 161 7.43 0.22 -32.41
C GLU A 161 5.89 0.24 -32.47
N LEU A 162 5.26 -0.93 -32.31
CA LEU A 162 3.80 -1.10 -32.24
C LEU A 162 3.27 -1.19 -30.80
N ALA A 163 4.11 -0.97 -29.79
CA ALA A 163 3.72 -1.21 -28.40
C ALA A 163 2.70 -0.19 -27.86
N LEU A 164 2.65 1.01 -28.44
CA LEU A 164 1.66 2.06 -28.17
C LEU A 164 0.65 2.24 -29.31
N GLU A 165 0.65 1.33 -30.29
CA GLU A 165 -0.27 1.38 -31.43
C GLU A 165 -1.62 0.75 -31.03
N PRO A 166 -2.72 1.51 -30.95
CA PRO A 166 -4.05 0.96 -30.63
C PRO A 166 -4.52 -0.13 -31.60
N LEU A 167 -4.14 -0.04 -32.88
CA LEU A 167 -4.52 -1.03 -33.90
C LEU A 167 -3.84 -2.40 -33.71
N ASN A 168 -2.79 -2.46 -32.89
CA ASN A 168 -2.15 -3.70 -32.50
C ASN A 168 -2.79 -4.31 -31.23
N ILE A 169 -3.83 -3.69 -30.65
CA ILE A 169 -4.43 -4.12 -29.37
C ILE A 169 -5.92 -4.48 -29.54
N TRP A 170 -6.25 -5.71 -29.15
CA TRP A 170 -7.58 -6.30 -29.32
C TRP A 170 -8.04 -7.04 -28.07
N LEU A 171 -9.35 -7.32 -28.01
CA LEU A 171 -9.95 -8.02 -26.89
C LEU A 171 -9.49 -9.48 -26.83
N GLN A 172 -8.92 -9.89 -25.70
CA GLN A 172 -8.52 -11.27 -25.45
C GLN A 172 -9.02 -11.72 -24.09
N CYS A 173 -9.49 -12.96 -23.98
CA CYS A 173 -9.75 -13.54 -22.67
C CYS A 173 -8.42 -13.85 -21.95
N LYS A 174 -8.46 -13.80 -20.63
CA LYS A 174 -7.27 -13.93 -19.78
C LYS A 174 -6.50 -15.24 -19.98
N SER A 175 -7.22 -16.33 -20.31
CA SER A 175 -6.59 -17.62 -20.64
C SER A 175 -5.74 -17.57 -21.90
N CYS A 176 -6.21 -16.88 -22.94
CA CYS A 176 -5.48 -16.76 -24.20
C CYS A 176 -4.31 -15.79 -24.05
N ASN A 177 -4.55 -14.63 -23.42
CA ASN A 177 -3.53 -13.61 -23.21
C ASN A 177 -2.39 -14.09 -22.31
N GLY A 178 -2.69 -14.81 -21.22
CA GLY A 178 -1.66 -15.37 -20.33
C GLY A 178 -1.05 -16.69 -20.84
N GLY A 179 -1.79 -17.46 -21.63
CA GLY A 179 -1.39 -18.78 -22.12
C GLY A 179 -0.45 -18.76 -23.32
N SER A 180 -0.51 -17.70 -24.14
CA SER A 180 0.31 -17.55 -25.35
C SER A 180 1.82 -17.51 -25.06
N GLY A 181 2.24 -16.93 -23.94
CA GLY A 181 3.66 -16.86 -23.53
C GLY A 181 4.15 -18.05 -22.69
N LYS A 182 3.25 -18.83 -22.08
CA LYS A 182 3.62 -19.91 -21.12
C LYS A 182 3.77 -21.28 -21.78
N TYR A 183 3.09 -21.54 -22.90
CA TYR A 183 3.12 -22.83 -23.58
C TYR A 183 3.35 -22.60 -25.09
N ALA A 184 4.57 -22.83 -25.57
CA ALA A 184 4.97 -22.54 -26.96
C ALA A 184 4.00 -23.10 -28.02
N ARG A 185 3.52 -24.34 -27.82
CA ARG A 185 2.54 -24.98 -28.72
C ARG A 185 1.16 -24.30 -28.70
N LYS A 186 0.71 -23.79 -27.55
CA LYS A 186 -0.52 -22.98 -27.47
C LYS A 186 -0.31 -21.58 -28.03
N GLY A 187 0.89 -21.01 -27.88
CA GLY A 187 1.23 -19.69 -28.44
C GLY A 187 1.14 -19.64 -29.96
N TYR A 188 1.66 -20.67 -30.65
CA TYR A 188 1.58 -20.76 -32.11
C TYR A 188 0.14 -20.85 -32.62
N THR A 189 -0.65 -21.78 -32.07
CA THR A 189 -2.06 -21.93 -32.47
C THR A 189 -2.89 -20.71 -32.11
N VAL A 190 -2.63 -20.08 -30.95
CA VAL A 190 -3.32 -18.86 -30.51
C VAL A 190 -3.03 -17.68 -31.42
N ASN A 191 -1.80 -17.55 -31.93
CA ASN A 191 -1.46 -16.44 -32.82
C ASN A 191 -2.08 -16.62 -34.21
N GLN A 192 -2.08 -17.84 -34.76
CA GLN A 192 -2.74 -18.14 -36.04
C GLN A 192 -4.25 -17.90 -35.97
N SER A 193 -4.91 -18.34 -34.89
CA SER A 193 -6.34 -18.10 -34.71
C SER A 193 -6.64 -16.63 -34.44
N PHE A 194 -5.77 -15.91 -33.73
CA PHE A 194 -5.86 -14.45 -33.59
C PHE A 194 -5.83 -13.79 -34.97
N GLU A 195 -4.83 -14.11 -35.78
CA GLU A 195 -4.68 -13.56 -37.12
C GLU A 195 -5.91 -13.83 -38.00
N ALA A 196 -6.38 -15.07 -38.06
CA ALA A 196 -7.56 -15.42 -38.85
C ALA A 196 -8.80 -14.64 -38.42
N ASN A 197 -9.02 -14.49 -37.10
CA ASN A 197 -10.14 -13.71 -36.57
C ASN A 197 -9.97 -12.21 -36.85
N LEU A 198 -8.75 -11.69 -36.79
CA LEU A 198 -8.46 -10.30 -37.08
C LEU A 198 -8.71 -9.98 -38.57
N ILE A 199 -8.27 -10.86 -39.47
CA ILE A 199 -8.57 -10.76 -40.92
C ILE A 199 -10.09 -10.80 -41.15
N ALA A 200 -10.80 -11.73 -40.50
CA ALA A 200 -12.24 -11.86 -40.67
C ALA A 200 -13.01 -10.63 -40.18
N GLN A 201 -12.48 -9.91 -39.19
CA GLN A 201 -13.17 -8.79 -38.54
C GLN A 201 -12.78 -7.40 -39.04
N GLU A 202 -11.53 -7.21 -39.45
CA GLU A 202 -10.95 -5.91 -39.81
C GLU A 202 -10.31 -5.89 -41.22
N GLY A 203 -10.21 -7.06 -41.87
CA GLY A 203 -9.64 -7.22 -43.20
C GLY A 203 -8.16 -7.62 -43.22
N ALA A 204 -7.73 -8.15 -44.35
CA ALA A 204 -6.36 -8.60 -44.56
C ALA A 204 -5.36 -7.44 -44.58
N GLU A 205 -5.75 -6.29 -45.12
CA GLU A 205 -4.88 -5.10 -45.24
C GLU A 205 -4.32 -4.65 -43.90
N LEU A 206 -5.12 -4.69 -42.83
CA LEU A 206 -4.66 -4.34 -41.49
C LEU A 206 -3.59 -5.30 -40.99
N VAL A 207 -3.78 -6.60 -41.22
CA VAL A 207 -2.83 -7.63 -40.78
C VAL A 207 -1.53 -7.54 -41.56
N GLU A 208 -1.62 -7.32 -42.87
CA GLU A 208 -0.45 -7.09 -43.72
C GLU A 208 0.31 -5.83 -43.29
N TRP A 209 -0.40 -4.73 -43.01
CA TRP A 209 0.19 -3.52 -42.46
C TRP A 209 0.89 -3.79 -41.12
N LEU A 210 0.22 -4.47 -40.18
CA LEU A 210 0.82 -4.79 -38.86
C LEU A 210 2.08 -5.66 -38.99
N LYS A 211 2.10 -6.61 -39.92
CA LYS A 211 3.25 -7.50 -40.17
C LYS A 211 4.36 -6.84 -41.00
N GLY A 212 4.02 -5.77 -41.72
CA GLY A 212 4.94 -5.01 -42.56
C GLY A 212 6.07 -4.33 -41.78
N PRO A 213 6.99 -3.67 -42.50
CA PRO A 213 8.05 -2.88 -41.89
C PRO A 213 7.47 -1.64 -41.20
N HIS A 214 7.94 -1.37 -39.98
CA HIS A 214 7.59 -0.18 -39.22
C HIS A 214 8.87 0.48 -38.71
N GLU A 215 8.92 1.81 -38.76
CA GLU A 215 10.03 2.56 -38.20
C GLU A 215 10.02 2.53 -36.67
N ALA A 216 11.21 2.57 -36.07
CA ALA A 216 11.35 2.61 -34.62
C ALA A 216 10.75 3.91 -34.07
N LYS A 217 9.66 3.81 -33.30
CA LYS A 217 9.02 4.96 -32.67
C LYS A 217 9.72 5.33 -31.35
N HIS A 218 10.49 6.42 -31.37
CA HIS A 218 11.17 6.97 -30.21
C HIS A 218 10.32 8.04 -29.52
N TYR A 219 9.35 7.60 -28.71
CA TYR A 219 8.52 8.55 -27.96
C TYR A 219 9.29 9.24 -26.84
N GLU A 220 9.20 10.55 -26.81
CA GLU A 220 9.64 11.38 -25.70
C GLU A 220 8.72 11.21 -24.49
N THR A 221 9.24 11.53 -23.31
CA THR A 221 8.49 11.28 -22.06
C THR A 221 7.17 12.04 -22.02
N ASP A 222 7.14 13.26 -22.56
CA ASP A 222 5.92 14.07 -22.59
C ASP A 222 4.89 13.59 -23.63
N GLU A 223 5.35 13.03 -24.75
CA GLU A 223 4.46 12.34 -25.70
C GLU A 223 3.82 11.11 -25.06
N ILE A 224 4.59 10.32 -24.30
CA ILE A 224 4.06 9.15 -23.58
C ILE A 224 2.99 9.58 -22.57
N LYS A 225 3.20 10.69 -21.85
CA LYS A 225 2.19 11.25 -20.93
C LYS A 225 0.95 11.73 -21.68
N SER A 226 1.13 12.37 -22.84
CA SER A 226 0.02 12.83 -23.68
C SER A 226 -0.83 11.64 -24.17
N ILE A 227 -0.19 10.56 -24.59
CA ILE A 227 -0.86 9.31 -24.96
C ILE A 227 -1.64 8.75 -23.75
N GLU A 228 -1.02 8.66 -22.57
CA GLU A 228 -1.72 8.21 -21.36
C GLU A 228 -2.97 9.05 -21.07
N ALA A 229 -2.84 10.38 -21.09
CA ALA A 229 -3.92 11.31 -20.84
C ALA A 229 -5.06 11.14 -21.86
N THR A 230 -4.72 11.04 -23.15
CA THR A 230 -5.68 10.86 -24.24
C THR A 230 -6.52 9.60 -24.05
N TYR A 231 -5.89 8.45 -23.82
CA TYR A 231 -6.63 7.19 -23.68
C TYR A 231 -7.35 7.06 -22.33
N THR A 232 -6.87 7.75 -21.30
CA THR A 232 -7.59 7.86 -20.02
C THR A 232 -8.86 8.69 -20.18
N ALA A 233 -8.79 9.82 -20.91
CA ALA A 233 -9.96 10.64 -21.23
C ALA A 233 -10.98 9.85 -22.07
N LYS A 234 -10.54 9.20 -23.15
CA LYS A 234 -11.39 8.33 -23.99
C LYS A 234 -12.06 7.21 -23.18
N THR A 235 -11.33 6.60 -22.26
CA THR A 235 -11.87 5.57 -21.36
C THR A 235 -12.96 6.13 -20.43
N LYS A 236 -12.75 7.33 -19.89
CA LYS A 236 -13.72 7.98 -19.01
C LYS A 236 -14.99 8.33 -19.79
N GLU A 237 -14.84 8.87 -20.99
CA GLU A 237 -15.95 9.20 -21.89
C GLU A 237 -16.75 7.94 -22.27
N LEU A 238 -16.08 6.85 -22.64
CA LEU A 238 -16.74 5.59 -22.98
C LEU A 238 -17.56 5.04 -21.80
N LYS A 239 -17.01 5.08 -20.59
CA LYS A 239 -17.74 4.68 -19.37
C LYS A 239 -18.92 5.58 -19.06
N ALA A 240 -18.77 6.89 -19.28
CA ALA A 240 -19.87 7.84 -19.10
C ALA A 240 -21.00 7.52 -20.09
N ARG A 241 -20.68 7.32 -21.37
CA ARG A 241 -21.68 6.91 -22.38
C ARG A 241 -22.40 5.61 -22.00
N GLN A 242 -21.69 4.63 -21.45
CA GLN A 242 -22.29 3.38 -20.98
C GLN A 242 -23.16 3.53 -19.73
N ALA A 243 -22.89 4.51 -18.87
CA ALA A 243 -23.69 4.76 -17.67
C ALA A 243 -24.98 5.56 -17.97
N HIS A 244 -25.01 6.26 -19.11
CA HIS A 244 -26.15 7.04 -19.58
C HIS A 244 -27.01 6.32 -20.63
N ALA A 245 -26.59 5.13 -21.08
CA ALA A 245 -27.31 4.26 -21.99
C ALA A 245 -28.06 3.18 -21.19
#